data_AF-A0A2W0A4Y3-F1
#
_entry.id   AF-A0A2W0A4Y3-F1
#
_cell.length_a   1.000
_cell.length_b   1.000
_cell.length_c   1.000
_cell.angle_alpha   90.00
_cell.angle_beta   90.00
_cell.angle_gamma   90.00
#
_symmetry.space_group_name_H-M   'P 1'
#
loop_
_entity.id
_entity.type
_entity.pdbx_description
1 polymer ?
#
loop_
_entity_poly.entity_id
_entity_poly.type
_entity_poly.pdbx_seq_one_letter_code
_entity_poly.pdbx_strand_id
1 'polypeptide(L)'
;MYFPPPLRGRPVLDGKKVLLIDRCQPTREVRASVLQSHNVEVHSAEDLSTARLLWQSNTYDLILLDVRRYLPGDALEFYEQTKGASPRQRFAFLVGPPVYLSITWPEQIIDSERGARQWAETMKRLAAAA
;
A
#
# COMPACT_ATOMS: atom_id res chain seq x y z
N MET A 1 -37.23 -23.30 -11.81
CA MET A 1 -36.01 -23.36 -10.97
C MET A 1 -35.72 -21.95 -10.49
N TYR A 2 -35.93 -21.67 -9.21
CA TYR A 2 -35.64 -20.36 -8.64
C TYR A 2 -34.14 -20.33 -8.33
N PHE A 3 -33.38 -19.51 -9.06
CA PHE A 3 -32.00 -19.21 -8.67
C PHE A 3 -32.07 -18.18 -7.55
N PRO A 4 -31.58 -18.47 -6.33
CA PRO A 4 -31.48 -17.44 -5.32
C PRO A 4 -30.56 -16.32 -5.86
N PRO A 5 -30.86 -15.04 -5.57
CA PRO A 5 -29.94 -13.96 -5.89
C PRO A 5 -28.57 -14.29 -5.28
N PRO A 6 -27.44 -13.97 -5.95
CA PRO A 6 -26.13 -14.21 -5.39
C PRO A 6 -26.12 -13.58 -4.00
N LEU A 7 -25.91 -14.40 -2.98
CA LEU A 7 -25.65 -13.94 -1.62
C LEU A 7 -24.66 -12.79 -1.78
N ARG A 8 -25.05 -11.56 -1.43
CA ARG A 8 -24.17 -10.38 -1.48
C ARG A 8 -22.87 -10.83 -0.83
N GLY A 9 -21.86 -11.07 -1.68
CA GLY A 9 -20.74 -11.90 -1.31
C GLY A 9 -20.10 -11.31 -0.09
N ARG A 10 -19.88 -12.13 0.93
CA ARG A 10 -19.08 -11.75 2.09
C ARG A 10 -17.84 -11.01 1.56
N PRO A 11 -17.55 -9.77 2.01
CA PRO A 11 -16.40 -9.03 1.51
C PRO A 11 -15.17 -9.93 1.56
N VAL A 12 -14.32 -9.91 0.53
CA VAL A 12 -13.14 -10.81 0.41
C VAL A 12 -12.21 -10.70 1.64
N LEU A 13 -12.29 -9.58 2.38
CA LEU A 13 -11.52 -9.30 3.58
C LEU A 13 -12.29 -9.48 4.91
N ASP A 14 -13.54 -9.93 4.90
CA ASP A 14 -14.30 -10.10 6.14
C ASP A 14 -13.63 -11.10 7.09
N GLY A 15 -13.36 -10.65 8.31
CA GLY A 15 -12.64 -11.40 9.34
C GLY A 15 -11.14 -11.53 9.10
N LYS A 16 -10.58 -10.74 8.17
CA LYS A 16 -9.14 -10.73 7.87
C LYS A 16 -8.40 -9.71 8.71
N LYS A 17 -7.12 -9.99 8.94
CA LYS A 17 -6.20 -9.09 9.64
C LYS A 17 -5.26 -8.38 8.66
N VAL A 18 -5.27 -7.06 8.68
CA VAL A 18 -4.52 -6.20 7.75
C VAL A 18 -3.54 -5.32 8.51
N LEU A 19 -2.30 -5.29 8.05
CA LEU A 19 -1.32 -4.27 8.44
C LEU A 19 -1.38 -3.12 7.42
N LEU A 20 -1.88 -1.97 7.83
CA LEU A 20 -1.96 -0.75 7.01
C LEU A 20 -0.75 0.14 7.30
N ILE A 21 0.07 0.40 6.28
CA ILE A 21 1.26 1.24 6.37
C ILE A 21 1.04 2.47 5.49
N ASP A 22 0.83 3.63 6.12
CA ASP A 22 0.57 4.89 5.43
C ASP A 22 1.12 6.06 6.24
N ARG A 23 2.05 6.84 5.68
CA ARG A 23 2.67 7.98 6.39
C ARG A 23 1.72 9.15 6.62
N CYS A 24 0.64 9.27 5.85
CA CYS A 24 -0.29 10.39 5.98
C CYS A 24 -1.43 10.02 6.92
N GLN A 25 -1.40 10.59 8.13
CA GLN A 25 -2.39 10.29 9.17
C GLN A 25 -3.85 10.44 8.69
N PRO A 26 -4.27 11.55 8.03
CA PRO A 26 -5.64 11.67 7.55
C PRO A 26 -6.06 10.54 6.59
N THR A 27 -5.19 10.14 5.66
CA THR A 27 -5.52 9.05 4.73
C THR A 27 -5.49 7.70 5.43
N ARG A 28 -4.58 7.50 6.38
CA ARG A 28 -4.47 6.27 7.18
C ARG A 28 -5.73 6.04 7.99
N GLU A 29 -6.23 7.06 8.68
CA GLU A 29 -7.45 6.99 9.49
C GLU A 29 -8.69 6.65 8.66
N VAL A 30 -8.86 7.32 7.51
CA VAL A 30 -9.98 7.04 6.60
C VAL A 30 -9.91 5.60 6.08
N ARG A 31 -8.72 5.14 5.66
CA ARG A 31 -8.52 3.77 5.14
C ARG A 31 -8.76 2.72 6.21
N ALA A 32 -8.27 2.95 7.43
CA ALA A 32 -8.51 2.06 8.56
C ALA A 32 -10.00 1.96 8.88
N SER A 33 -10.70 3.10 8.95
CA SER A 33 -12.14 3.17 9.20
C SER A 33 -12.95 2.42 8.15
N VAL A 34 -12.64 2.61 6.86
CA VAL A 34 -13.29 1.87 5.76
C VAL A 34 -13.08 0.36 5.91
N LEU A 35 -11.84 -0.09 6.12
CA LEU A 35 -11.55 -1.53 6.31
C LEU A 35 -12.28 -2.09 7.53
N GLN A 36 -12.23 -1.40 8.67
CA GLN A 36 -12.92 -1.81 9.91
C GLN A 36 -14.44 -1.91 9.73
N SER A 37 -15.05 -1.00 8.95
CA SER A 37 -16.49 -1.07 8.62
C SER A 37 -16.89 -2.33 7.84
N HIS A 38 -15.91 -3.01 7.22
CA HIS A 38 -16.07 -4.29 6.53
C HIS A 38 -15.59 -5.49 7.37
N ASN A 39 -15.57 -5.35 8.70
CA ASN A 39 -15.18 -6.39 9.65
C ASN A 39 -13.74 -6.90 9.44
N VAL A 40 -12.84 -5.99 9.06
CA VAL A 40 -11.40 -6.22 8.95
C VAL A 40 -10.71 -5.75 10.23
N GLU A 41 -9.87 -6.60 10.84
CA GLU A 41 -9.00 -6.18 11.92
C GLU A 41 -7.81 -5.40 11.32
N VAL A 42 -7.66 -4.12 11.68
CA VAL A 42 -6.63 -3.25 11.11
C VAL A 42 -5.62 -2.85 12.17
N HIS A 43 -4.36 -3.19 11.95
CA HIS A 43 -3.23 -2.58 12.65
C HIS A 43 -2.62 -1.51 11.76
N SER A 44 -2.53 -0.29 12.27
CA SER A 44 -2.00 0.85 11.52
C SER A 44 -0.56 1.13 11.93
N ALA A 45 0.31 1.33 10.96
CA ALA A 45 1.69 1.77 11.14
C ALA A 45 1.91 3.11 10.43
N GLU A 46 2.54 4.04 11.13
CA GLU A 46 2.85 5.36 10.57
C GLU A 46 4.09 5.37 9.69
N ASP A 47 5.00 4.42 9.91
CA ASP A 47 6.22 4.26 9.14
C ASP A 47 6.61 2.77 9.01
N LEU A 48 7.65 2.51 8.22
CA LEU A 48 8.19 1.15 8.05
C LEU A 48 8.86 0.62 9.33
N SER A 49 9.34 1.49 10.22
CA SER A 49 9.95 1.09 11.49
C SER A 49 8.92 0.47 12.42
N THR A 50 7.80 1.16 12.61
CA THR A 50 6.63 0.69 13.35
C THR A 50 6.04 -0.57 12.70
N ALA A 51 5.98 -0.59 11.36
CA ALA A 51 5.52 -1.77 10.64
C ALA A 51 6.40 -2.99 10.93
N ARG A 52 7.74 -2.84 10.99
CA ARG A 52 8.66 -3.93 11.33
C ARG A 52 8.49 -4.44 12.76
N LEU A 53 8.17 -3.56 13.71
CA LEU A 53 7.89 -3.95 15.10
C LEU A 53 6.57 -4.71 15.24
N LEU A 54 5.55 -4.30 14.47
CA LEU A 54 4.23 -4.93 14.47
C LEU A 54 4.18 -6.22 13.65
N TRP A 55 5.02 -6.32 12.62
CA TRP A 55 5.00 -7.44 11.70
C TRP A 55 5.67 -8.67 12.31
N GLN A 56 4.93 -9.78 12.27
CA GLN A 56 5.42 -11.11 12.58
C GLN A 56 4.92 -12.07 11.50
N SER A 57 5.70 -13.10 11.18
CA SER A 57 5.34 -14.08 10.17
C SER A 57 3.96 -14.70 10.47
N ASN A 58 3.14 -14.86 9.43
CA ASN A 58 1.79 -15.43 9.47
C ASN A 58 0.77 -14.71 10.37
N THR A 59 1.05 -13.48 10.80
CA THR A 59 0.11 -12.71 11.65
C THR A 59 -0.93 -11.95 10.85
N TYR A 60 -0.59 -11.49 9.64
CA TYR A 60 -1.46 -10.66 8.81
C TYR A 60 -1.83 -11.40 7.53
N ASP A 61 -3.12 -11.40 7.17
CA ASP A 61 -3.59 -11.93 5.89
C ASP A 61 -3.14 -11.07 4.71
N LEU A 62 -2.95 -9.77 4.93
CA LEU A 62 -2.57 -8.78 3.92
C LEU A 62 -1.79 -7.62 4.55
N ILE A 63 -0.76 -7.15 3.85
CA ILE A 63 -0.09 -5.88 4.13
C ILE A 63 -0.51 -4.88 3.05
N LEU A 64 -1.09 -3.75 3.46
CA LEU A 64 -1.47 -2.65 2.59
C LEU A 64 -0.47 -1.50 2.78
N LEU A 65 0.40 -1.28 1.78
CA LEU A 65 1.53 -0.35 1.88
C LEU A 65 1.36 0.85 0.93
N ASP A 66 1.35 2.07 1.47
CA ASP A 66 1.36 3.30 0.67
C ASP A 66 2.78 3.68 0.23
N VAL A 67 3.17 3.19 -0.95
CA VAL A 67 4.50 3.39 -1.52
C VAL A 67 4.73 4.80 -2.09
N ARG A 68 3.67 5.57 -2.36
CA ARG A 68 3.77 6.93 -2.97
C ARG A 68 4.54 7.91 -2.10
N ARG A 69 4.56 7.61 -0.80
CA ARG A 69 5.24 8.39 0.20
C ARG A 69 6.37 7.55 0.75
N TYR A 70 7.14 6.79 0.01
CA TYR A 70 8.41 6.24 0.52
C TYR A 70 9.46 6.38 -0.55
N LEU A 71 10.73 6.47 -0.13
CA LEU A 71 11.82 6.24 -1.07
C LEU A 71 11.68 4.81 -1.60
N PRO A 72 11.82 4.58 -2.92
CA PRO A 72 11.61 3.26 -3.49
C PRO A 72 12.49 2.18 -2.85
N GLY A 73 13.70 2.53 -2.40
CA GLY A 73 14.62 1.61 -1.71
C GLY A 73 14.06 1.08 -0.39
N ASP A 74 13.58 1.96 0.50
CA ASP A 74 13.13 1.57 1.84
C ASP A 74 11.91 0.64 1.78
N ALA A 75 10.95 0.97 0.91
CA ALA A 75 9.74 0.18 0.73
C ALA A 75 10.05 -1.17 0.04
N LEU A 76 11.00 -1.19 -0.91
CA LEU A 76 11.43 -2.41 -1.58
C LEU A 76 12.13 -3.33 -0.58
N GLU A 77 13.05 -2.79 0.21
CA GLU A 77 13.76 -3.54 1.24
C GLU A 77 12.77 -4.19 2.22
N PHE A 78 11.78 -3.44 2.72
CA PHE A 78 10.74 -4.00 3.59
C PHE A 78 9.95 -5.13 2.91
N TYR A 79 9.56 -4.94 1.64
CA TYR A 79 8.85 -5.94 0.86
C TYR A 79 9.68 -7.22 0.69
N GLU A 80 10.94 -7.09 0.28
CA GLU A 80 11.86 -8.22 0.08
C GLU A 80 12.17 -8.95 1.39
N GLN A 81 12.45 -8.23 2.47
CA GLN A 81 12.64 -8.82 3.81
C GLN A 81 11.42 -9.64 4.23
N THR A 82 10.23 -9.06 4.08
CA THR A 82 8.98 -9.74 4.43
C THR A 82 8.74 -10.97 3.57
N LYS A 83 9.00 -10.88 2.26
CA LYS A 83 8.84 -12.00 1.32
C LYS A 83 9.87 -13.10 1.52
N GLY A 84 11.10 -12.75 1.87
CA GLY A 84 12.14 -13.70 2.25
C GLY A 84 11.76 -14.49 3.51
N ALA A 85 11.21 -13.82 4.51
CA ALA A 85 10.79 -14.44 5.77
C ALA A 85 9.43 -15.17 5.68
N SER A 86 8.49 -14.69 4.85
CA SER A 86 7.19 -15.32 4.61
C SER A 86 6.79 -15.17 3.13
N PRO A 87 7.15 -16.15 2.27
CA PRO A 87 6.87 -16.10 0.84
C PRO A 87 5.37 -15.98 0.51
N ARG A 88 4.52 -16.53 1.38
CA ARG A 88 3.05 -16.52 1.25
C ARG A 88 2.40 -15.21 1.72
N GLN A 89 3.13 -14.32 2.39
CA GLN A 89 2.59 -13.02 2.82
C GLN A 89 2.04 -12.25 1.62
N ARG A 90 0.77 -11.83 1.67
CA ARG A 90 0.16 -11.05 0.61
C ARG A 90 0.43 -9.56 0.81
N PHE A 91 0.60 -8.87 -0.30
CA PHE A 91 0.79 -7.43 -0.36
C PHE A 91 -0.23 -6.79 -1.31
N ALA A 92 -0.64 -5.59 -0.97
CA ALA A 92 -1.27 -4.65 -1.87
C ALA A 92 -0.58 -3.28 -1.67
N PHE A 93 -0.29 -2.60 -2.77
CA PHE A 93 0.45 -1.35 -2.78
C PHE A 93 -0.49 -0.22 -3.20
N LEU A 94 -0.58 0.84 -2.39
CA LEU A 94 -1.29 2.05 -2.80
C LEU A 94 -0.33 2.87 -3.67
N VAL A 95 -0.62 2.89 -4.97
CA VAL A 95 0.24 3.47 -6.01
C VAL A 95 -0.24 4.84 -6.50
N GLY A 96 -1.50 5.18 -6.22
CA GLY A 96 -2.11 6.43 -6.66
C GLY A 96 -2.61 6.39 -8.10
N PRO A 97 -3.22 7.48 -8.59
CA PRO A 97 -3.80 7.53 -9.92
C PRO A 97 -2.78 7.14 -11.01
N PRO A 98 -3.22 6.48 -12.11
CA PRO A 98 -4.62 6.11 -12.40
C PRO A 98 -5.04 4.75 -11.83
N VAL A 99 -4.10 3.91 -11.39
CA VAL A 99 -4.36 2.51 -11.01
C VAL A 99 -4.76 2.36 -9.53
N TYR A 100 -4.37 3.31 -8.68
CA TYR A 100 -4.62 3.43 -7.23
C TYR A 100 -4.12 2.28 -6.34
N LEU A 101 -4.25 1.02 -6.77
CA LEU A 101 -3.84 -0.19 -6.08
C LEU A 101 -3.11 -1.16 -7.02
N SER A 102 -1.99 -1.72 -6.57
CA SER A 102 -1.28 -2.82 -7.25
C SER A 102 -1.15 -4.03 -6.34
N ILE A 103 -1.28 -5.24 -6.89
CA ILE A 103 -1.02 -6.50 -6.16
C ILE A 103 0.38 -7.07 -6.44
N THR A 104 1.11 -6.46 -7.38
CA THR A 104 2.51 -6.73 -7.67
C THR A 104 3.36 -5.53 -7.26
N TRP A 105 4.64 -5.77 -6.98
CA TRP A 105 5.58 -4.69 -6.70
C TRP A 105 5.57 -3.67 -7.86
N PRO A 106 5.34 -2.38 -7.60
CA PRO A 106 5.19 -1.39 -8.66
C PRO A 106 6.55 -0.89 -9.13
N GLU A 107 7.21 -1.67 -10.01
CA GLU A 107 8.50 -1.29 -10.61
C GLU A 107 8.47 0.11 -11.26
N GLN A 108 7.32 0.51 -11.81
CA GLN A 108 7.10 1.78 -12.52
C GLN A 108 7.06 3.03 -11.61
N ILE A 109 6.91 2.89 -10.28
CA ILE A 109 6.95 4.06 -9.36
C ILE A 109 8.38 4.58 -9.21
N ILE A 110 9.38 3.72 -9.42
CA ILE A 110 10.80 4.15 -9.54
C ILE A 110 10.98 5.10 -10.72
N ASP A 111 10.19 4.93 -11.79
CA ASP A 111 10.20 5.82 -12.95
C ASP A 111 9.37 7.09 -12.75
N SER A 112 8.31 7.07 -11.94
CA SER A 112 7.51 8.28 -11.71
C SER A 112 8.22 9.31 -10.84
N GLU A 113 9.04 8.90 -9.87
CA GLU A 113 9.90 9.84 -9.13
C GLU A 113 11.02 10.42 -10.01
N ARG A 114 11.62 9.61 -10.90
CA ARG A 114 12.53 10.13 -11.94
C ARG A 114 11.80 11.12 -12.85
N GLY A 115 10.58 10.81 -13.27
CA GLY A 115 9.74 11.67 -14.08
C GLY A 115 9.38 12.98 -13.37
N ALA A 116 9.03 12.95 -12.09
CA ALA A 116 8.75 14.14 -11.28
C ALA A 116 10.00 15.00 -11.08
N ARG A 117 11.15 14.37 -10.81
CA ARG A 117 12.44 15.07 -10.69
C ARG A 117 12.88 15.67 -12.02
N GLN A 118 12.68 14.96 -13.13
CA GLN A 118 12.95 15.43 -14.49
C GLN A 118 12.03 16.59 -14.87
N TRP A 119 10.74 16.53 -14.54
CA TRP A 119 9.80 17.63 -14.72
C TRP A 119 10.21 18.88 -13.92
N ALA A 120 10.58 18.71 -12.65
CA ALA A 120 11.05 19.80 -11.81
C ALA A 120 12.34 20.43 -12.38
N GLU A 121 13.28 19.63 -12.88
CA GLU A 121 14.49 20.13 -13.55
C GLU A 121 14.18 20.83 -14.88
N THR A 122 13.24 20.33 -15.67
CA THR A 122 12.75 21.02 -16.87
C THR A 122 12.16 22.38 -16.52
N MET A 123 11.33 22.46 -15.48
CA MET A 123 10.73 23.71 -15.02
C MET A 123 11.79 24.71 -14.53
N LYS A 124 12.82 24.25 -13.80
CA LYS A 124 13.96 25.11 -13.41
C LYS A 124 14.72 25.63 -14.62
N ARG A 125 14.95 24.81 -15.64
CA ARG A 125 15.64 25.22 -16.87
C ARG A 125 14.83 26.25 -17.66
N LEU A 126 13.51 26.08 -17.73
CA LEU A 126 12.63 27.07 -18.36
C LEU A 126 12.63 28.39 -17.60
N ALA A 127 12.61 28.36 -16.26
CA ALA A 127 12.66 29.56 -15.43
C ALA A 127 14.02 30.28 -15.47
N ALA A 128 15.12 29.57 -15.71
CA ALA A 128 16.47 30.13 -15.79
C ALA A 128 16.83 30.64 -17.21
N ALA A 129 15.99 30.37 -18.21
CA ALA A 129 16.17 30.80 -19.60
C ALA A 129 15.35 32.05 -19.96
N ALA A 130 14.69 32.67 -18.97
CA ALA A 130 13.96 33.94 -19.06
C ALA A 130 14.71 35.03 -18.29
#